data_AF-A0A7S3TSF8-F1
#
_entry.id   AF-A0A7S3TSF8-F1
#
_cell.length_a   1.000
_cell.length_b   1.000
_cell.length_c   1.000
_cell.angle_alpha   90.00
_cell.angle_beta   90.00
_cell.angle_gamma   90.00
#
_symmetry.space_group_name_H-M   'P 1'
#
loop_
_entity.id
_entity.type
_entity.pdbx_description
1 polymer ?
#
loop_
_entity_poly.entity_id
_entity_poly.type
_entity_poly.pdbx_seq_one_letter_code
_entity_poly.pdbx_strand_id
1 'polypeptide(L)'
;SLRAGRRSPPLSPSLHPFLPSRLPTARSRAMGRRLYKTAVFLSILALFHVTVCAIQHRNYLKAIQEPFTYPPFEILIQCVVLLLVGTWGVLGLQANFVPIRTTTHLAKQTIDSLDGGPDFVHFNTRELRQ
;
A
#
# COMPACT_ATOMS: atom_id res chain seq x y z
N SER A 1 -53.10 -15.94 -52.70
CA SER A 1 -52.32 -16.24 -51.47
C SER A 1 -50.95 -15.58 -51.61
N LEU A 2 -50.81 -14.26 -51.44
CA LEU A 2 -50.56 -13.55 -50.18
C LEU A 2 -49.45 -14.20 -49.32
N ARG A 3 -48.21 -13.68 -49.43
CA ARG A 3 -47.48 -13.03 -48.32
C ARG A 3 -46.04 -12.72 -48.75
N ALA A 4 -45.83 -11.46 -49.14
CA ALA A 4 -44.51 -10.85 -49.27
C ALA A 4 -43.89 -10.68 -47.87
N GLY A 5 -42.95 -11.57 -47.53
CA GLY A 5 -42.16 -11.47 -46.31
C GLY A 5 -40.97 -10.53 -46.52
N ARG A 6 -41.11 -9.29 -46.05
CA ARG A 6 -39.99 -8.35 -45.86
C ARG A 6 -38.92 -9.01 -44.99
N ARG A 7 -37.73 -9.29 -45.56
CA ARG A 7 -36.52 -9.53 -44.76
C ARG A 7 -35.88 -8.18 -44.48
N SER A 8 -35.93 -7.76 -43.23
CA SER A 8 -35.14 -6.64 -42.70
C SER A 8 -33.64 -6.98 -42.73
N PRO A 9 -32.75 -6.01 -42.99
CA PRO A 9 -31.31 -6.24 -42.98
C PRO A 9 -30.79 -6.50 -41.55
N PRO A 10 -29.69 -7.26 -41.39
CA PRO A 10 -29.10 -7.47 -40.07
C PRO A 10 -28.47 -6.17 -39.57
N LEU A 11 -28.91 -5.71 -38.39
CA LEU A 11 -28.25 -4.65 -37.63
C LEU A 11 -26.81 -5.07 -37.33
N SER A 12 -25.86 -4.28 -37.81
CA SER A 12 -24.45 -4.37 -37.46
C SER A 12 -24.27 -4.16 -35.96
N PRO A 13 -23.60 -5.05 -35.22
CA PRO A 13 -23.16 -4.73 -33.87
C PRO A 13 -21.93 -3.83 -33.98
N SER A 14 -22.11 -2.54 -33.77
CA SER A 14 -21.03 -1.61 -33.46
C SER A 14 -20.40 -2.01 -32.13
N LEU A 15 -19.41 -2.90 -32.19
CA LEU A 15 -18.62 -3.31 -31.06
C LEU A 15 -17.68 -2.14 -30.70
N HIS A 16 -18.05 -1.42 -29.64
CA HIS A 16 -17.23 -0.36 -29.06
C HIS A 16 -15.81 -0.89 -28.78
N PRO A 17 -14.75 -0.12 -29.11
CA PRO A 17 -13.40 -0.47 -28.70
C PRO A 17 -13.35 -0.44 -27.16
N PHE A 18 -13.26 -1.63 -26.57
CA PHE A 18 -13.02 -1.82 -25.15
C PHE A 18 -11.62 -1.28 -24.84
N LEU A 19 -11.55 -0.02 -24.41
CA LEU A 19 -10.31 0.61 -23.96
C LEU A 19 -9.77 -0.18 -22.76
N PRO A 20 -8.56 -0.78 -22.84
CA PRO A 20 -7.92 -1.29 -21.65
C PRO A 20 -7.52 -0.09 -20.79
N SER A 21 -8.23 0.10 -19.68
CA SER A 21 -7.81 0.98 -18.59
C SER A 21 -6.37 0.64 -18.23
N ARG A 22 -5.44 1.55 -18.50
CA ARG A 22 -4.02 1.42 -18.19
C ARG A 22 -3.88 1.23 -16.69
N LEU A 23 -3.77 -0.03 -16.25
CA LEU A 23 -3.39 -0.39 -14.90
C LEU A 23 -2.01 0.22 -14.62
N PRO A 24 -1.85 0.99 -13.53
CA PRO A 24 -0.55 1.56 -13.20
C PRO A 24 0.44 0.42 -13.00
N THR A 25 1.48 0.47 -13.83
CA THR A 25 2.56 -0.50 -13.94
C THR A 25 3.16 -0.78 -12.56
N ALA A 26 3.36 -2.07 -12.25
CA ALA A 26 3.86 -2.54 -10.95
C ALA A 26 5.17 -1.86 -10.49
N ARG A 27 5.96 -1.34 -11.45
CA ARG A 27 7.22 -0.61 -11.22
C ARG A 27 7.04 0.71 -10.47
N SER A 28 5.92 1.43 -10.67
CA SER A 28 5.63 2.70 -9.98
C SER A 28 5.35 2.52 -8.48
N ARG A 29 4.89 1.34 -8.07
CA ARG A 29 4.51 1.05 -6.67
C ARG A 29 5.71 0.79 -5.77
N ALA A 30 6.81 0.28 -6.32
CA ALA A 30 8.04 0.04 -5.58
C ALA A 30 8.76 1.33 -5.18
N MET A 31 8.74 2.35 -6.06
CA MET A 31 9.30 3.67 -5.78
C MET A 31 8.56 4.35 -4.62
N GLY A 32 7.22 4.33 -4.66
CA GLY A 32 6.39 4.92 -3.59
C GLY A 32 6.70 4.36 -2.20
N ARG A 33 6.92 3.05 -2.08
CA ARG A 33 7.26 2.42 -0.79
C ARG A 33 8.59 2.91 -0.21
N ARG A 34 9.60 3.15 -1.06
CA ARG A 34 10.89 3.70 -0.61
C ARG A 34 10.71 5.12 -0.10
N LEU A 35 9.92 5.94 -0.80
CA LEU A 35 9.61 7.32 -0.40
C LEU A 35 8.91 7.38 0.97
N TYR A 36 7.92 6.51 1.21
CA TYR A 36 7.25 6.45 2.52
C TYR A 36 8.21 6.01 3.63
N LYS A 37 9.08 5.02 3.37
CA LYS A 37 10.11 4.61 4.34
C LYS A 37 11.07 5.75 4.67
N THR A 38 11.55 6.47 3.67
CA THR A 38 12.46 7.61 3.88
C THR A 38 11.75 8.76 4.59
N ALA A 39 10.48 9.02 4.28
CA ALA A 39 9.70 10.05 4.96
C ALA A 39 9.53 9.76 6.45
N VAL A 40 9.21 8.51 6.82
CA VAL A 40 9.13 8.09 8.24
C VAL A 40 10.49 8.24 8.92
N PHE A 41 11.57 7.79 8.29
CA PHE A 41 12.91 7.94 8.86
C PHE A 41 13.30 9.40 9.10
N LEU A 42 13.04 10.27 8.12
CA LEU A 42 13.29 11.71 8.24
C LEU A 42 12.42 12.36 9.32
N SER A 43 11.16 11.94 9.48
CA SER A 43 10.30 12.46 10.55
C SER A 43 10.84 12.15 11.95
N ILE A 44 11.40 10.95 12.15
CA ILE A 44 11.99 10.55 13.45
C ILE A 44 13.25 11.39 13.73
N LEU A 45 14.10 11.56 12.71
CA LEU A 45 15.35 12.30 12.84
C LEU A 45 15.11 13.80 13.11
N ALA A 46 14.11 14.38 12.44
CA ALA A 46 13.69 15.74 12.69
C ALA A 46 12.98 15.90 14.05
N LEU A 47 12.26 14.87 14.53
CA LEU A 47 11.66 14.90 15.87
C LEU A 47 12.74 14.92 16.97
N PHE A 48 13.83 14.19 16.75
CA PHE A 48 15.01 14.28 17.59
C PHE A 48 15.59 15.70 17.61
N HIS A 49 15.76 16.33 16.44
CA HIS A 49 16.23 17.72 16.33
C HIS A 49 15.33 18.70 17.09
N VAL A 50 14.01 18.63 16.91
CA VAL A 50 13.04 19.48 17.62
C VAL A 50 13.14 19.31 19.14
N THR A 51 13.35 18.08 19.60
CA THR A 51 13.53 17.78 21.02
C THR A 51 14.80 18.42 21.57
N VAL A 52 15.92 18.37 20.84
CA VAL A 52 17.17 19.05 21.22
C VAL A 52 16.97 20.57 21.30
N CYS A 53 16.30 21.18 20.31
CA CYS A 53 15.98 22.61 20.35
C CYS A 53 15.12 22.98 21.57
N ALA A 54 14.13 22.17 21.92
CA ALA A 54 13.27 22.39 23.08
C ALA A 54 14.04 22.29 24.41
N ILE A 55 14.94 21.30 24.53
CA ILE A 55 15.80 21.14 25.71
C ILE A 55 16.73 22.34 25.84
N GLN A 56 17.36 22.76 24.74
CA GLN A 56 18.27 23.90 24.74
C GLN A 56 17.55 25.20 25.11
N HIS A 57 16.34 25.42 24.58
CA HIS A 57 15.52 26.57 24.93
C HIS A 57 15.22 26.60 26.45
N ARG A 58 14.91 25.44 27.04
CA ARG A 58 14.69 25.33 28.49
C ARG A 58 15.96 25.61 29.29
N ASN A 59 17.13 25.17 28.81
CA ASN A 59 18.41 25.46 29.47
C ASN A 59 18.79 26.94 29.36
N TYR A 60 18.51 27.58 28.23
CA TYR A 60 18.73 29.00 28.02
C TYR A 60 17.90 29.84 29.00
N LEU A 61 16.61 29.54 29.15
CA LEU A 61 15.73 30.24 30.09
C LEU A 61 16.20 30.12 31.55
N LYS A 62 16.69 28.93 31.94
CA LYS A 62 17.30 28.73 33.26
C LYS A 62 18.54 29.61 33.48
N ALA A 63 19.35 29.81 32.45
CA ALA A 63 20.57 30.60 32.54
C ALA A 63 20.28 32.10 32.72
N ILE A 64 19.21 32.60 32.11
CA ILE A 64 18.81 34.02 32.21
C ILE A 64 17.86 34.31 33.39
N GLN A 65 17.56 33.31 34.23
CA GLN A 65 16.65 33.39 35.38
C GLN A 65 15.21 33.86 35.05
N GLU A 66 14.79 33.76 33.79
CA GLU A 66 13.43 34.09 33.37
C GLU A 66 12.47 32.91 33.63
N PRO A 67 11.22 33.17 34.07
CA PRO A 67 10.22 32.13 34.26
C PRO A 67 9.81 31.49 32.93
N PHE A 68 9.76 30.16 32.89
CA PHE A 68 9.28 29.41 31.71
C PHE A 68 7.76 29.59 31.55
N THR A 69 7.34 30.37 30.55
CA THR A 69 5.91 30.53 30.23
C THR A 69 5.47 29.55 29.15
N TYR A 70 6.03 29.64 27.94
CA TYR A 70 5.65 28.81 26.80
C TYR A 70 6.85 28.55 25.88
N PRO A 71 6.95 27.36 25.26
CA PRO A 71 7.93 27.12 24.21
C PRO A 71 7.59 27.99 22.97
N PRO A 72 8.59 28.40 22.18
CA PRO A 72 8.38 29.23 21.00
C PRO A 72 7.51 28.49 19.98
N PHE A 73 6.63 29.24 19.32
CA PHE A 73 5.63 28.74 18.39
C PHE A 73 6.22 27.89 17.25
N GLU A 74 7.42 28.23 16.80
CA GLU A 74 8.17 27.48 15.78
C GLU A 74 8.37 26.00 16.15
N ILE A 75 8.75 25.72 17.41
CA ILE A 75 8.98 24.34 17.88
C ILE A 75 7.66 23.55 17.90
N LEU A 76 6.56 24.21 18.25
CA LEU A 76 5.23 23.60 18.28
C LEU A 76 4.76 23.25 16.86
N ILE A 77 4.85 24.19 15.90
CA ILE A 77 4.49 23.92 14.50
C ILE A 77 5.34 22.79 13.95
N GLN A 78 6.65 22.83 14.16
CA GLN A 78 7.54 21.80 13.64
C GLN A 78 7.16 20.41 14.18
N CYS A 79 6.82 20.31 15.47
CA CYS A 79 6.38 19.06 16.07
C CYS A 79 5.07 18.53 15.45
N VAL A 80 4.09 19.42 15.23
CA VAL A 80 2.81 19.07 14.58
C VAL A 80 3.03 18.61 13.14
N VAL A 81 3.84 19.34 12.36
CA VAL A 81 4.16 18.97 10.98
C VAL A 81 4.85 17.61 10.92
N LEU A 82 5.82 17.35 11.79
CA LEU A 82 6.52 16.08 11.84
C LEU A 82 5.61 14.92 12.22
N LEU A 83 4.67 15.15 13.13
CA LEU A 83 3.67 14.15 13.51
C LEU A 83 2.77 13.82 12.31
N LEU A 84 2.26 14.84 11.60
CA LEU A 84 1.42 14.62 10.42
C LEU A 84 2.18 13.89 9.30
N VAL A 85 3.42 14.29 9.02
CA VAL A 85 4.29 13.64 8.03
C VAL A 85 4.61 12.20 8.43
N GLY A 86 4.88 11.96 9.71
CA GLY A 86 5.14 10.62 10.26
C GLY A 86 3.91 9.71 10.12
N THR A 87 2.73 10.19 10.53
CA THR A 87 1.48 9.43 10.37
C THR A 87 1.17 9.17 8.91
N TRP A 88 1.32 10.16 8.03
CA TRP A 88 1.14 9.99 6.58
C TRP A 88 2.10 8.94 6.01
N GLY A 89 3.38 8.99 6.42
CA GLY A 89 4.39 8.03 6.03
C GLY A 89 4.05 6.60 6.46
N VAL A 90 3.60 6.41 7.71
CA VAL A 90 3.22 5.09 8.24
C VAL A 90 1.97 4.55 7.53
N LEU A 91 0.96 5.38 7.28
CA LEU A 91 -0.23 4.97 6.52
C LEU A 91 0.14 4.56 5.09
N GLY A 92 1.07 5.27 4.45
CA GLY A 92 1.59 4.90 3.12
C GLY A 92 2.42 3.61 3.10
N LEU A 93 2.91 3.14 4.24
CA LEU A 93 3.63 1.87 4.35
C LEU A 93 2.71 0.66 4.39
N GLN A 94 1.40 0.82 4.65
CA GLN A 94 0.51 -0.33 4.80
C GLN A 94 0.62 -1.26 3.59
N ALA A 95 1.13 -2.46 3.87
CA ALA A 95 1.26 -3.51 2.89
C ALA A 95 -0.13 -4.03 2.55
N ASN A 96 -0.36 -4.18 1.24
CA ASN A 96 -1.58 -4.67 0.60
C ASN A 96 -2.55 -5.36 1.56
N PHE A 97 -3.65 -4.68 1.87
CA PHE A 97 -4.74 -5.30 2.61
C PHE A 97 -5.14 -6.60 1.92
N VAL A 98 -5.01 -7.71 2.64
CA VAL A 98 -5.49 -9.00 2.16
C VAL A 98 -7.01 -9.00 2.29
N PRO A 99 -7.75 -9.27 1.21
CA PRO A 99 -9.21 -9.36 1.29
C PRO A 99 -9.60 -10.50 2.23
N ILE A 100 -10.52 -10.23 3.16
CA ILE A 100 -11.02 -11.19 4.16
C ILE A 100 -11.71 -12.41 3.48
N ARG A 101 -12.23 -12.23 2.26
CA ARG A 101 -12.83 -13.32 1.48
C ARG A 101 -11.75 -14.26 0.95
N THR A 102 -11.51 -15.32 1.71
CA THR A 102 -10.64 -16.47 1.35
C THR A 102 -11.06 -17.14 0.04
N THR A 103 -12.33 -17.05 -0.36
CA THR A 103 -12.82 -17.61 -1.63
C THR A 103 -12.07 -17.07 -2.86
N THR A 104 -11.59 -15.83 -2.82
CA THR A 104 -10.82 -15.23 -3.93
C THR A 104 -9.37 -15.70 -3.99
N HIS A 105 -8.81 -16.14 -2.86
CA HIS A 105 -7.47 -16.73 -2.78
C HIS A 105 -7.54 -18.23 -3.13
N LEU A 106 -8.55 -18.94 -2.60
CA LEU A 106 -8.82 -20.34 -2.90
C LEU A 106 -9.20 -20.57 -4.37
N ALA A 107 -9.94 -19.65 -5.00
CA ALA A 107 -10.27 -19.76 -6.43
C ALA A 107 -9.03 -19.70 -7.35
N LYS A 108 -7.87 -19.27 -6.84
CA LYS A 108 -6.60 -19.28 -7.59
C LYS A 108 -5.79 -20.57 -7.37
N GLN A 109 -6.14 -21.37 -6.36
CA GLN A 109 -5.50 -22.66 -6.11
C GLN A 109 -6.24 -23.74 -6.90
N THR A 110 -5.50 -24.56 -7.63
CA THR A 110 -6.03 -25.75 -8.31
C THR A 110 -6.12 -26.93 -7.34
N ILE A 111 -6.96 -27.92 -7.67
CA ILE A 111 -7.14 -29.13 -6.87
C ILE A 111 -5.80 -29.86 -6.65
N ASP A 112 -4.93 -29.90 -7.67
CA ASP A 112 -3.59 -30.50 -7.57
C ASP A 112 -2.70 -29.85 -6.49
N SER A 113 -2.87 -28.55 -6.24
CA SER A 113 -2.11 -27.83 -5.20
C SER A 113 -2.64 -28.11 -3.79
N LEU A 114 -3.87 -28.59 -3.66
CA LEU A 114 -4.50 -28.97 -2.39
C LEU A 114 -4.35 -30.47 -2.11
N ASP A 115 -4.26 -31.29 -3.15
CA ASP A 115 -4.17 -32.76 -3.08
C ASP A 115 -2.74 -33.27 -2.83
N GLY A 116 -1.72 -32.48 -3.19
CA GLY A 116 -0.29 -32.80 -2.99
C GLY A 116 0.25 -32.57 -1.57
N GLY A 117 -0.58 -32.72 -0.52
CA GLY A 117 -0.15 -32.53 0.86
C GLY A 117 1.03 -33.45 1.23
N PRO A 118 2.04 -32.96 1.99
CA PRO A 118 3.26 -33.73 2.28
C PRO A 118 3.00 -34.98 3.15
N ASP A 119 1.84 -35.05 3.82
CA ASP A 119 1.51 -36.09 4.80
C ASP A 119 1.32 -37.49 4.17
N PHE A 120 1.04 -37.59 2.87
CA PHE A 120 0.76 -38.87 2.20
C PHE A 120 1.52 -39.05 0.87
N VAL A 121 2.72 -38.49 0.74
CA VAL A 121 3.54 -38.67 -0.46
C VAL A 121 4.06 -40.11 -0.53
N HIS A 122 3.58 -40.87 -1.51
CA HIS A 122 4.03 -42.23 -1.76
C HIS A 122 5.26 -42.25 -2.69
N PHE A 123 6.42 -42.65 -2.17
CA PHE A 123 7.68 -42.66 -2.93
C PHE A 123 7.84 -43.86 -3.88
N ASN A 124 6.98 -44.88 -3.83
CA ASN A 124 6.99 -45.98 -4.81
C ASN A 124 6.17 -45.60 -6.05
N THR A 125 6.66 -44.61 -6.78
CA THR A 125 6.13 -44.24 -8.10
C THR A 125 6.93 -44.91 -9.21
N ARG A 126 6.28 -45.19 -10.34
CA ARG A 126 6.86 -45.86 -11.51
C ARG A 126 8.15 -45.19 -12.03
N GLU A 127 8.30 -43.90 -11.79
CA GLU A 127 9.44 -43.07 -12.21
C GLU A 127 10.71 -43.36 -11.39
N LEU A 128 10.58 -43.92 -10.18
CA LEU A 128 11.69 -44.27 -9.28
C LEU A 128 12.07 -45.76 -9.35
N ARG A 129 11.49 -46.52 -10.30
CA ARG A 129 11.71 -47.96 -10.50
C ARG A 129 12.74 -48.28 -11.61
N GLN A 130 13.38 -47.28 -12.22
CA GLN A 130 14.43 -47.47 -13.24
C GLN A 130 15.82 -47.59 -12.61
#